data_AF-A0A7C4P9U9-F1
#
_entry.id   AF-A0A7C4P9U9-F1
#
_cell.length_a   1.000
_cell.length_b   1.000
_cell.length_c   1.000
_cell.angle_alpha   90.00
_cell.angle_beta   90.00
_cell.angle_gamma   90.00
#
_symmetry.space_group_name_H-M   'P 1'
#
loop_
_entity.id
_entity.type
_entity.pdbx_description
1 polymer ?
#
loop_
_entity_poly.entity_id
_entity_poly.type
_entity_poly.pdbx_seq_one_letter_code
_entity_poly.pdbx_strand_id
1 'polypeptide(L)'
;MNTYKTVARIIFAIPFFVFGINHFIYADNMSGIVPLFFPGGIFWVYLTGLGMIAASISFIINKMVRLSGILLAIMLIIFVLTMHLPNLFDPNHMQMAMISLFKDISLASAAFFIASSDNKKGNE
;
A
#
# COMPACT_ATOMS: atom_id res chain seq x y z
N MET A 1 -4.54 -11.56 23.45
CA MET A 1 -3.99 -11.02 22.18
C MET A 1 -2.56 -11.52 22.04
N ASN A 2 -2.16 -12.12 20.92
CA ASN A 2 -0.78 -12.58 20.74
C ASN A 2 0.12 -11.34 20.52
N THR A 3 1.02 -11.05 21.46
CA THR A 3 1.87 -9.86 21.47
C THR A 3 2.64 -9.71 20.16
N TYR A 4 3.17 -10.81 19.61
CA TYR A 4 3.94 -10.80 18.36
C TYR A 4 3.10 -10.37 17.15
N LYS A 5 1.84 -10.81 17.05
CA LYS A 5 0.93 -10.39 15.96
C LYS A 5 0.64 -8.89 16.02
N THR A 6 0.51 -8.36 17.23
CA THR A 6 0.23 -6.92 17.44
C THR A 6 1.44 -6.10 17.04
N VAL A 7 2.63 -6.47 17.51
CA VAL A 7 3.89 -5.80 17.19
C VAL A 7 4.14 -5.83 15.68
N ALA A 8 4.01 -6.99 15.03
CA ALA A 8 4.19 -7.12 13.59
C ALA A 8 3.24 -6.22 12.80
N ARG A 9 1.95 -6.20 13.17
CA ARG A 9 0.95 -5.35 12.53
C ARG A 9 1.25 -3.86 12.69
N ILE A 10 1.69 -3.42 13.88
CA ILE A 10 2.03 -2.02 14.13
C ILE A 10 3.29 -1.62 13.35
N ILE A 11 4.34 -2.44 13.38
CA ILE A 11 5.56 -2.20 12.60
C ILE A 11 5.24 -2.10 11.11
N PHE A 12 4.38 -2.98 10.59
CA PHE A 12 3.93 -2.93 9.21
C PHE A 12 3.14 -1.66 8.88
N ALA A 13 2.36 -1.13 9.82
CA ALA A 13 1.53 0.06 9.60
C ALA A 13 2.33 1.36 9.52
N ILE A 14 3.46 1.48 10.24
CA ILE A 14 4.23 2.72 10.36
C ILE A 14 4.69 3.25 8.98
N PRO A 15 5.33 2.46 8.10
CA PRO A 15 5.74 2.93 6.77
C PRO A 15 4.58 3.47 5.95
N PHE A 16 3.41 2.84 5.97
CA PHE A 16 2.25 3.32 5.22
C PHE A 16 1.71 4.65 5.73
N PHE A 17 1.85 4.95 7.03
CA PHE A 17 1.51 6.27 7.53
C PHE A 17 2.40 7.34 6.89
N VAL A 18 3.71 7.10 6.89
CA VAL A 18 4.71 8.03 6.33
C VAL A 18 4.57 8.13 4.81
N PHE A 19 4.41 7.01 4.11
CA PHE A 19 4.18 7.00 2.66
C PHE A 19 2.90 7.74 2.29
N GLY A 20 1.84 7.55 3.08
CA GLY A 20 0.59 8.27 2.91
C GLY A 20 0.76 9.77 3.05
N ILE A 21 1.46 10.25 4.08
CA ILE A 21 1.79 11.68 4.24
C ILE A 21 2.63 12.20 3.07
N ASN A 22 3.63 11.42 2.62
CA ASN A 22 4.49 11.80 1.50
C ASN A 22 3.70 11.98 0.19
N HIS A 23 2.59 11.26 -0.01
CA HIS A 23 1.72 11.49 -1.18
C HIS A 23 1.05 12.87 -1.16
N PHE A 24 0.82 13.47 0.02
CA PHE A 24 0.31 14.84 0.10
C PHE A 24 1.42 15.87 -0.07
N ILE A 25 2.59 15.65 0.56
CA ILE A 25 3.73 16.57 0.52
C ILE A 25 4.32 16.65 -0.89
N TYR A 26 4.43 15.52 -1.58
CA TYR A 26 5.08 15.41 -2.89
C TYR A 26 4.08 15.15 -4.02
N ALA A 27 2.82 15.58 -3.85
CA ALA A 27 1.73 15.26 -4.76
C ALA A 27 2.03 15.67 -6.21
N ASP A 28 2.53 16.90 -6.40
CA ASP A 28 2.86 17.44 -7.72
C ASP A 28 3.95 16.61 -8.42
N ASN A 29 5.01 16.25 -7.67
CA ASN A 29 6.11 15.42 -8.20
C ASN A 29 5.63 14.02 -8.61
N MET A 30 4.70 13.44 -7.84
CA MET A 30 4.15 12.11 -8.11
C MET A 30 3.09 12.12 -9.20
N SER A 31 2.45 13.26 -9.48
CA SER A 31 1.40 13.36 -10.50
C SER A 31 1.89 12.92 -11.89
N GLY A 32 3.14 13.21 -12.23
CA GLY A 32 3.78 12.80 -13.49
C GLY A 32 4.10 11.30 -13.58
N ILE A 33 4.01 10.56 -12.46
CA ILE A 33 4.22 9.11 -12.42
C ILE A 33 2.91 8.35 -12.67
N VAL A 34 1.76 8.98 -12.44
CA VAL A 34 0.45 8.37 -12.66
C VAL A 34 0.30 8.02 -14.14
N PRO A 35 0.00 6.76 -14.52
CA PRO A 35 -0.11 6.38 -15.93
C PRO A 35 -1.17 7.22 -16.66
N LEU A 36 -0.86 7.65 -17.89
CA LEU A 36 -1.70 8.58 -18.67
C LEU A 36 -3.13 8.09 -18.94
N PHE A 37 -3.37 6.77 -18.88
CA PHE A 37 -4.70 6.20 -19.04
C PHE A 37 -5.58 6.33 -17.79
N PHE A 38 -5.02 6.73 -16.64
CA PHE A 38 -5.79 7.11 -15.46
C PHE A 38 -6.19 8.59 -15.54
N PRO A 39 -7.47 8.92 -15.80
CA PRO A 39 -7.89 10.32 -15.85
C PRO A 39 -7.80 10.95 -14.46
N GLY A 40 -7.40 12.23 -14.39
CA GLY A 40 -7.40 13.00 -13.13
C GLY A 40 -6.04 13.14 -12.44
N GLY A 41 -4.98 12.48 -12.93
CA GLY A 41 -3.59 12.73 -12.52
C GLY A 41 -3.39 12.80 -11.01
N ILE A 42 -3.09 13.99 -10.48
CA ILE A 42 -2.83 14.27 -9.06
C ILE A 42 -3.93 13.79 -8.10
N PHE A 43 -5.19 13.72 -8.56
CA PHE A 43 -6.29 13.18 -7.77
C PHE A 43 -5.97 11.78 -7.22
N TRP A 44 -5.40 10.91 -8.07
CA TRP A 44 -5.05 9.56 -7.68
C TRP A 44 -3.94 9.53 -6.63
N VAL A 45 -3.02 10.50 -6.67
CA VAL A 45 -1.94 10.62 -5.67
C VAL A 45 -2.52 10.92 -4.29
N TYR A 46 -3.46 11.85 -4.19
CA TYR A 46 -4.13 12.14 -2.91
C TYR A 46 -4.99 10.97 -2.45
N LEU A 47 -5.71 10.30 -3.36
CA LEU A 47 -6.56 9.16 -3.02
C LEU A 47 -5.73 7.97 -2.49
N THR A 48 -4.61 7.65 -3.13
CA THR A 48 -3.71 6.58 -2.66
C THR A 48 -3.08 6.96 -1.32
N GLY A 49 -2.63 8.22 -1.16
CA GLY A 49 -2.12 8.73 0.10
C GLY A 49 -3.13 8.57 1.25
N LEU A 50 -4.37 9.00 1.02
CA LEU A 50 -5.47 8.85 1.98
C LEU A 50 -5.73 7.37 2.31
N GLY A 51 -5.75 6.50 1.30
CA GLY A 51 -5.92 5.06 1.47
C GLY A 51 -4.83 4.43 2.34
N MET A 52 -3.57 4.81 2.14
CA MET A 52 -2.44 4.35 2.96
C MET A 52 -2.55 4.80 4.42
N ILE A 53 -2.91 6.07 4.65
CA ILE A 53 -3.12 6.61 6.02
C ILE A 53 -4.28 5.86 6.69
N ALA A 54 -5.41 5.69 6.01
CA ALA A 54 -6.58 5.00 6.54
C ALA A 54 -6.27 3.54 6.89
N ALA A 55 -5.53 2.83 6.04
CA ALA A 55 -5.09 1.46 6.30
C ALA A 55 -4.14 1.40 7.51
N SER A 56 -3.19 2.33 7.60
CA SER A 56 -2.26 2.41 8.73
C SER A 56 -2.99 2.66 10.06
N ILE A 57 -3.91 3.63 10.10
CA ILE A 57 -4.72 3.91 11.29
C ILE A 57 -5.54 2.67 11.69
N SER A 58 -6.21 2.03 10.72
CA SER A 58 -6.97 0.78 10.92
C SER A 58 -6.13 -0.32 11.58
N PHE A 59 -4.90 -0.53 11.11
CA PHE A 59 -3.97 -1.50 11.68
C PHE A 59 -3.51 -1.14 13.09
N ILE A 60 -3.25 0.14 13.37
CA ILE A 60 -2.82 0.61 14.69
C ILE A 60 -3.95 0.42 15.71
N ILE A 61 -5.17 0.87 15.39
CA ILE A 61 -6.33 0.81 16.30
C ILE A 61 -7.04 -0.54 16.31
N ASN A 62 -6.58 -1.49 15.48
CA ASN A 62 -7.15 -2.81 15.32
C ASN A 62 -8.64 -2.82 14.92
N LYS A 63 -9.05 -1.95 13.99
CA LYS A 63 -10.43 -1.90 13.50
C LYS A 63 -10.46 -2.02 11.99
N MET A 64 -11.31 -2.91 11.47
CA MET A 64 -11.43 -3.18 10.02
C MET A 64 -10.12 -3.67 9.38
N VAL A 65 -9.26 -4.33 10.16
CA VAL A 65 -7.93 -4.81 9.73
C VAL A 65 -8.03 -5.71 8.50
N ARG A 66 -8.99 -6.64 8.47
CA ARG A 66 -9.23 -7.49 7.30
C ARG A 66 -9.51 -6.69 6.02
N LEU A 67 -10.44 -5.74 6.07
CA LEU A 67 -10.78 -4.94 4.89
C LEU A 67 -9.61 -4.06 4.46
N SER A 68 -8.98 -3.36 5.40
CA SER A 68 -7.84 -2.49 5.12
C SER A 68 -6.65 -3.25 4.54
N GLY A 69 -6.35 -4.46 5.02
CA GLY A 69 -5.29 -5.29 4.46
C GLY A 69 -5.59 -5.77 3.04
N ILE A 70 -6.81 -6.16 2.74
CA ILE A 70 -7.21 -6.54 1.37
C ILE A 70 -7.10 -5.34 0.42
N LEU A 71 -7.65 -4.18 0.80
CA LEU A 71 -7.62 -2.98 -0.04
C LEU A 71 -6.19 -2.48 -0.27
N LEU A 72 -5.35 -2.49 0.79
CA LEU A 72 -3.95 -2.10 0.68
C LEU A 72 -3.18 -3.06 -0.25
N ALA A 73 -3.38 -4.37 -0.12
CA ALA A 73 -2.74 -5.35 -0.99
C ALA A 73 -3.15 -5.17 -2.46
N ILE A 74 -4.44 -4.96 -2.72
CA ILE A 74 -4.95 -4.68 -4.08
C ILE A 74 -4.31 -3.41 -4.64
N MET A 75 -4.25 -2.32 -3.86
CA MET A 75 -3.62 -1.07 -4.28
C MET A 75 -2.15 -1.28 -4.68
N LEU A 76 -1.37 -2.00 -3.87
CA LEU A 76 0.03 -2.30 -4.17
C LEU A 76 0.18 -3.18 -5.43
N ILE A 77 -0.70 -4.17 -5.62
CA ILE A 77 -0.71 -4.99 -6.83
C ILE A 77 -1.02 -4.14 -8.07
N ILE A 78 -1.93 -3.17 -7.97
CA ILE A 78 -2.20 -2.22 -9.05
C ILE A 78 -0.91 -1.45 -9.40
N PHE A 79 -0.15 -0.96 -8.42
CA PHE A 79 1.12 -0.25 -8.67
C PHE A 79 2.15 -1.15 -9.36
N VAL A 80 2.27 -2.39 -8.89
CA VAL A 80 3.13 -3.40 -9.52
C VAL A 80 2.78 -3.57 -11.00
N LEU A 81 1.51 -3.79 -11.32
CA LEU A 81 1.08 -4.09 -12.68
C LEU A 81 1.09 -2.87 -13.62
N THR A 82 0.76 -1.69 -13.10
CA THR A 82 0.53 -0.50 -13.93
C THR A 82 1.71 0.47 -13.99
N MET A 83 2.63 0.43 -13.02
CA MET A 83 3.77 1.34 -12.96
C MET A 83 5.09 0.57 -12.96
N HIS A 84 5.30 -0.35 -12.02
CA HIS A 84 6.62 -0.95 -11.84
C HIS A 84 6.96 -1.99 -12.92
N LEU A 85 6.00 -2.84 -13.29
CA LEU A 85 6.21 -3.85 -14.33
C LEU A 85 6.47 -3.21 -15.71
N PRO A 86 5.71 -2.20 -16.18
CA PRO A 86 6.05 -1.50 -17.42
C PRO A 86 7.42 -0.81 -17.37
N ASN A 87 7.79 -0.20 -16.24
CA ASN A 87 9.06 0.51 -16.10
C ASN A 87 10.29 -0.42 -16.05
N LEU A 88 10.11 -1.75 -15.96
CA LEU A 88 11.21 -2.71 -16.16
C LEU A 88 11.74 -2.70 -17.59
N PHE A 89 10.92 -2.28 -18.56
CA PHE A 89 11.30 -2.25 -19.97
C PHE A 89 11.93 -0.91 -20.40
N ASP A 90 12.05 0.06 -19.48
CA ASP A 90 12.76 1.31 -19.70
C ASP A 90 14.14 1.26 -19.02
N PRO A 91 15.25 1.27 -19.77
CA PRO A 91 16.61 1.22 -19.20
C PRO A 91 16.90 2.31 -18.17
N ASN A 92 16.29 3.48 -18.27
CA ASN A 92 16.52 4.60 -17.34
C ASN A 92 15.84 4.37 -15.98
N HIS A 93 14.79 3.55 -15.94
CA HIS A 93 13.96 3.31 -14.76
C HIS A 93 14.06 1.87 -14.23
N MET A 94 14.67 0.95 -15.00
CA MET A 94 14.69 -0.49 -14.72
C MET A 94 15.14 -0.84 -13.31
N GLN A 95 16.24 -0.26 -12.81
CA GLN A 95 16.76 -0.58 -11.48
C GLN A 95 15.78 -0.20 -10.36
N MET A 96 15.24 1.02 -10.41
CA MET A 96 14.27 1.50 -9.41
C MET A 96 12.93 0.79 -9.52
N ALA A 97 12.51 0.46 -10.75
CA ALA A 97 11.31 -0.31 -11.02
C ALA A 97 11.40 -1.72 -10.42
N MET A 98 12.55 -2.39 -10.56
CA MET A 98 12.79 -3.72 -10.00
C MET A 98 12.72 -3.71 -8.47
N ILE A 99 13.38 -2.73 -7.82
CA ILE A 99 13.31 -2.56 -6.35
C ILE A 99 11.86 -2.33 -5.91
N SER A 100 11.15 -1.43 -6.59
CA SER A 100 9.78 -1.07 -6.22
C SER A 100 8.80 -2.23 -6.43
N LEU A 101 8.97 -2.99 -7.51
CA LEU A 101 8.16 -4.17 -7.81
C LEU A 101 8.28 -5.22 -6.70
N PHE A 102 9.50 -5.62 -6.33
CA PHE A 102 9.68 -6.65 -5.30
C PHE A 102 9.27 -6.16 -3.90
N LYS A 103 9.53 -4.88 -3.61
CA LYS A 103 9.07 -4.22 -2.38
C LYS A 103 7.54 -4.28 -2.28
N ASP A 104 6.82 -3.85 -3.31
CA ASP A 104 5.35 -3.79 -3.28
C ASP A 104 4.69 -5.18 -3.29
N ILE A 105 5.26 -6.16 -4.00
CA ILE A 105 4.81 -7.57 -3.91
C ILE A 105 4.97 -8.09 -2.48
N SER A 106 6.12 -7.85 -1.86
CA SER A 106 6.40 -8.31 -0.50
C SER A 106 5.43 -7.67 0.50
N LEU A 107 5.21 -6.36 0.37
CA LEU A 107 4.27 -5.62 1.20
C LEU A 107 2.82 -6.06 1.00
N ALA A 108 2.39 -6.32 -0.25
CA ALA A 108 1.06 -6.84 -0.56
C ALA A 108 0.83 -8.21 0.08
N SER A 109 1.84 -9.09 0.04
CA SER A 109 1.79 -10.41 0.68
C SER A 109 1.58 -10.30 2.21
N ALA A 110 2.29 -9.36 2.85
CA ALA A 110 2.17 -9.10 4.28
C ALA A 110 0.81 -8.48 4.64
N ALA A 111 0.28 -7.57 3.80
CA ALA A 111 -1.06 -7.01 3.99
C ALA A 111 -2.15 -8.10 3.91
N PHE A 112 -2.06 -9.04 2.95
CA PHE A 112 -2.97 -10.18 2.89
C PHE A 112 -2.82 -11.12 4.09
N PHE A 113 -1.60 -11.37 4.55
CA PHE A 113 -1.37 -12.20 5.73
C PHE A 113 -1.97 -11.57 7.01
N ILE A 114 -1.80 -10.26 7.18
CA ILE A 114 -2.45 -9.52 8.28
C ILE A 114 -3.98 -9.63 8.15
N ALA A 115 -4.53 -9.46 6.95
CA ALA A 115 -5.97 -9.56 6.72
C ALA A 115 -6.53 -10.96 6.99
N SER A 116 -5.81 -12.02 6.63
CA SER A 116 -6.22 -13.41 6.89
C SER A 116 -6.12 -13.78 8.38
N SER A 117 -5.20 -13.14 9.10
CA SER A 117 -5.03 -13.34 10.54
C SER A 117 -6.11 -12.65 11.39
N ASP A 118 -6.84 -11.69 10.81
CA ASP A 118 -7.97 -10.98 11.42
C ASP A 118 -9.28 -11.77 11.27
N ASN A 119 -9.29 -12.97 11.84
CA ASN A 119 -10.52 -13.73 12.02
C ASN A 119 -11.21 -13.25 13.30
N LYS A 120 -12.18 -12.34 13.15
CA LYS A 120 -13.28 -12.26 14.09
C LYS A 120 -14.03 -13.59 14.01
N LYS A 121 -13.77 -14.51 14.95
CA LYS A 121 -14.80 -15.51 15.27
C LYS A 121 -16.03 -14.72 15.73
N GLY A 122 -17.07 -14.64 14.89
CA GLY A 122 -18.42 -14.74 15.42
C GLY A 122 -18.51 -16.13 16.06
N ASN A 123 -18.95 -16.26 17.31
CA ASN A 123 -20.34 -16.14 17.71
C ASN A 123 -21.24 -16.98 16.79
N GLU A 124 -20.93 -18.27 16.74
CA GLU A 124 -21.93 -19.34 16.64
C GLU A 124 -21.80 -20.18 17.91
#